data_AF-A0A164EV01-F1
#
_entry.id   AF-A0A164EV01-F1
#
_cell.length_a   1.000
_cell.length_b   1.000
_cell.length_c   1.000
_cell.angle_alpha   90.00
_cell.angle_beta   90.00
_cell.angle_gamma   90.00
#
_symmetry.space_group_name_H-M   'P 1'
#
loop_
_entity.id
_entity.type
_entity.pdbx_description
1 polymer ?
#
loop_
_entity_poly.entity_id
_entity_poly.type
_entity_poly.pdbx_seq_one_letter_code
_entity_poly.pdbx_strand_id
1 'polypeptide(L)' 'MEEDVVVRLDTAQPDKPIGVHFGRHAAIYLLERDDPQFATWLAVLQRGRNHGTPVRFGYAVAWPRLTLVEPAP' A
#
# COMPACT_ATOMS: atom_id res chain seq x y z
N MET A 1 2.79 -12.40 -5.16
CA MET A 1 2.29 -11.63 -4.00
C MET A 1 3.44 -11.51 -3.04
N GLU A 2 3.54 -10.37 -2.37
CA GLU A 2 4.55 -10.08 -1.36
C GLU A 2 3.87 -9.86 0.00
N GLU A 3 4.65 -9.91 1.07
CA GLU A 3 4.20 -9.63 2.43
C GLU A 3 5.24 -8.79 3.16
N ASP A 4 4.84 -7.63 3.67
CA ASP A 4 5.76 -6.73 4.36
C ASP A 4 5.07 -5.71 5.27
N VAL A 5 5.86 -5.04 6.10
CA VAL A 5 5.38 -3.97 6.99
C VAL A 5 5.32 -2.64 6.26
N VAL A 6 4.22 -1.91 6.44
CA VAL A 6 4.06 -0.55 5.90
C VAL A 6 4.79 0.43 6.82
N VAL A 7 5.85 1.06 6.32
CA VAL A 7 6.64 2.01 7.12
C VAL A 7 6.20 3.46 6.91
N ARG A 8 5.65 3.79 5.73
CA ARG A 8 5.21 5.15 5.39
C ARG A 8 4.11 5.15 4.33
N LEU A 9 3.19 6.12 4.49
CA LEU A 9 2.16 6.45 3.51
C LEU A 9 2.26 7.94 3.18
N ASP A 10 2.45 8.27 1.90
CA ASP A 10 2.51 9.64 1.41
C ASP A 10 1.11 10.13 1.05
N THR A 11 0.39 10.66 2.04
CA THR A 11 -1.00 11.11 1.90
C THR A 11 -1.16 12.63 1.71
N ALA A 12 -0.04 13.38 1.68
CA ALA A 12 -0.04 14.84 1.70
C ALA A 12 -0.66 15.49 0.45
N GLN A 13 -0.72 14.77 -0.68
CA GLN A 13 -1.30 15.26 -1.93
C GLN A 13 -2.65 14.58 -2.18
N PRO A 14 -3.78 15.30 -2.12
CA PRO A 14 -5.12 14.71 -2.25
C PRO A 14 -5.46 14.24 -3.67
N ASP A 15 -4.81 14.80 -4.70
CA ASP A 15 -5.10 14.50 -6.10
C ASP A 15 -4.08 13.55 -6.74
N LYS A 16 -3.11 13.04 -5.96
CA LYS A 16 -2.10 12.09 -6.44
C LYS A 16 -2.29 10.72 -5.80
N PRO A 17 -1.85 9.64 -6.47
CA PRO A 17 -1.80 8.31 -5.86
C PRO A 17 -1.04 8.35 -4.54
N ILE A 18 -1.45 7.51 -3.59
CA ILE A 18 -0.76 7.40 -2.31
C ILE A 18 0.52 6.59 -2.53
N GLY A 19 1.67 7.17 -2.19
CA GLY A 19 2.93 6.46 -2.13
C GLY A 19 2.97 5.56 -0.90
N VAL A 20 3.22 4.26 -1.11
CA VAL A 20 3.28 3.23 -0.08
C VAL A 20 4.71 2.70 -0.03
N HIS A 21 5.33 2.82 1.15
CA HIS A 21 6.69 2.34 1.40
C HIS A 21 6.62 1.13 2.31
N PHE A 22 7.23 0.03 1.87
CA PHE A 22 7.35 -1.19 2.67
C PHE A 22 8.77 -1.35 3.21
N GLY A 23 8.93 -2.00 4.36
CA GLY A 23 10.19 -2.02 5.09
C GLY A 23 11.36 -2.71 4.35
N ARG A 24 11.12 -3.85 3.71
CA ARG A 24 12.12 -4.64 2.97
C ARG A 24 12.23 -4.26 1.50
N HIS A 25 11.30 -3.49 0.97
CA HIS A 25 11.24 -3.13 -0.44
C HIS A 25 11.76 -1.71 -0.66
N ALA A 26 12.73 -1.54 -1.57
CA ALA A 26 13.30 -0.24 -1.90
C ALA A 26 12.41 0.61 -2.83
N ALA A 27 11.39 0.02 -3.45
CA ALA A 27 10.47 0.70 -4.37
C ALA A 27 9.33 1.41 -3.63
N ILE A 28 8.83 2.49 -4.23
CA ILE A 28 7.59 3.14 -3.81
C ILE A 28 6.45 2.54 -4.62
N TYR A 29 5.47 1.97 -3.93
CA TYR A 29 4.27 1.42 -4.55
C TYR A 29 3.17 2.47 -4.57
N LEU A 30 2.29 2.40 -5.56
CA LEU A 30 1.26 3.41 -5.77
C LEU A 30 -0.13 2.83 -5.48
N LEU A 31 -0.87 3.46 -4.58
CA LEU A 31 -2.28 3.22 -4.39
C LEU A 31 -3.07 4.30 -5.14
N GLU A 32 -3.67 3.91 -6.27
CA GLU A 32 -4.50 4.77 -7.10
C GLU A 32 -5.80 5.18 -6.40
N ARG A 33 -6.13 6.48 -6.45
CA ARG A 33 -7.30 7.03 -5.73
C ARG A 33 -8.63 6.75 -6.40
N ASP A 34 -8.60 6.51 -7.71
CA ASP A 34 -9.76 6.13 -8.51
C ASP A 34 -10.03 4.62 -8.49
N ASP A 35 -9.19 3.83 -7.80
CA ASP A 35 -9.40 2.39 -7.65
C ASP A 35 -10.66 2.11 -6.82
N PRO A 36 -11.58 1.22 -7.27
CA PRO A 36 -12.76 0.86 -6.50
C PRO A 36 -12.46 0.32 -5.08
N GLN A 37 -11.27 -0.24 -4.87
CA GLN A 37 -10.83 -0.77 -3.57
C GLN A 37 -10.03 0.24 -2.75
N PHE A 38 -9.84 1.47 -3.23
CA PHE A 38 -8.98 2.49 -2.63
C PHE A 38 -9.19 2.64 -1.12
N ALA A 39 -10.44 2.88 -0.70
CA ALA A 39 -10.76 3.12 0.71
C ALA A 39 -10.46 1.89 1.59
N THR A 40 -10.80 0.70 1.09
CA THR A 40 -10.56 -0.58 1.78
C THR A 40 -9.07 -0.83 1.93
N TRP A 41 -8.31 -0.73 0.84
CA TRP A 41 -6.87 -0.95 0.84
C TRP A 41 -6.14 0.09 1.68
N LEU A 42 -6.53 1.36 1.61
CA LEU A 42 -5.97 2.41 2.45
C LEU A 42 -6.18 2.12 3.93
N ALA A 43 -7.36 1.64 4.33
CA ALA A 43 -7.64 1.27 5.72
C ALA A 43 -6.74 0.11 6.19
N VAL A 44 -6.53 -0.90 5.35
CA VAL A 44 -5.61 -2.02 5.66
C VAL A 44 -4.17 -1.52 5.81
N LEU A 45 -3.69 -0.68 4.89
CA LEU A 45 -2.34 -0.11 4.96
C LEU A 45 -2.13 0.77 6.19
N GLN A 46 -3.11 1.62 6.51
CA GLN A 46 -3.07 2.47 7.70
C GLN A 46 -3.05 1.65 8.98
N ARG A 47 -3.89 0.60 9.06
CA ARG A 47 -3.89 -0.32 10.19
C ARG A 47 -2.56 -1.05 10.32
N GLY A 48 -2.03 -1.61 9.22
CA GLY A 48 -0.73 -2.26 9.17
C GLY A 48 0.40 -1.35 9.67
N ARG A 49 0.43 -0.11 9.18
CA ARG A 49 1.38 0.92 9.63
C ARG A 49 1.25 1.24 11.11
N ASN A 50 0.03 1.45 11.60
CA ASN A 50 -0.20 1.88 12.98
C ASN A 50 0.13 0.79 14.02
N HIS A 51 -0.06 -0.49 13.65
CA HIS A 51 0.20 -1.61 14.53
C HIS A 51 1.55 -2.29 14.27
N GLY A 52 2.28 -1.89 13.23
CA GLY A 52 3.50 -2.56 12.78
C GLY A 52 3.25 -3.98 12.29
N THR A 53 2.01 -4.31 11.88
CA THR A 53 1.66 -5.65 11.39
C THR A 53 1.91 -5.74 9.88
N PRO A 54 2.39 -6.88 9.37
CA PRO A 54 2.56 -7.07 7.94
C PRO A 54 1.23 -6.98 7.19
N VAL A 55 1.32 -6.64 5.91
CA VAL A 55 0.22 -6.70 4.95
C VAL A 55 0.67 -7.51 3.75
N ARG A 56 -0.25 -8.25 3.15
CA ARG A 56 -0.04 -8.92 1.86
C ARG A 56 -0.41 -7.97 0.74
N PHE A 57 0.41 -7.91 -0.30
CA PHE A 57 0.16 -7.05 -1.44
C PHE A 57 0.59 -7.65 -2.78
N GLY A 58 -0.06 -7.18 -3.83
CA GLY A 58 0.29 -7.44 -5.22
C GLY A 58 0.47 -6.12 -5.96
N TYR A 59 1.26 -6.13 -7.04
CA TYR A 59 1.50 -4.94 -7.83
C TYR A 59 1.69 -5.25 -9.31
N ALA A 60 1.46 -4.25 -10.17
CA ALA A 60 1.74 -4.33 -11.60
C ALA A 60 3.24 -4.11 -11.89
N VAL A 61 3.78 -4.76 -12.92
CA VAL A 61 5.21 -4.72 -13.26
C VAL A 61 5.61 -3.42 -13.98
N ALA A 62 4.73 -2.87 -14.81
CA ALA A 62 5.04 -1.69 -15.63
C ALA A 62 5.07 -0.39 -14.82
N TRP A 63 4.26 -0.33 -13.77
CA TRP A 63 4.19 0.72 -12.75
C TRP A 63 3.83 -0.01 -11.46
N PRO A 64 4.53 0.19 -10.33
CA PRO A 64 4.31 -0.53 -9.07
C PRO A 64 2.99 -0.10 -8.38
N ARG A 65 1.93 0.08 -9.16
CA ARG A 65 0.54 0.21 -8.73
C ARG A 65 0.13 -1.05 -7.99
N LEU A 66 -0.43 -0.87 -6.81
CA LEU A 66 -1.01 -1.95 -6.03
C LEU A 66 -2.24 -2.51 -6.76
N THR A 67 -2.30 -3.84 -6.83
CA THR A 67 -3.41 -4.60 -7.43
C THR A 67 -4.11 -5.50 -6.42
N LEU A 68 -3.54 -5.61 -5.21
CA LEU A 68 -4.10 -6.32 -4.08
C LEU A 68 -3.50 -5.74 -2.79
N VAL A 69 -4.33 -5.56 -1.77
CA VAL A 69 -3.90 -5.30 -0.39
C VAL A 69 -4.82 -6.03 0.57
N GLU A 70 -4.24 -6.86 1.42
CA GLU A 70 -4.97 -7.66 2.42
C GLU A 70 -4.19 -7.69 3.76
N PRO A 71 -4.88 -7.86 4.90
CA PRO A 71 -4.19 -8.14 6.16
C PRO A 71 -3.36 -9.42 6.06
N ALA A 72 -2.14 -9.41 6.58
CA ALA A 72 -1.39 -10.65 6.80
C ALA A 72 -1.89 -11.33 8.10
N PRO A 73 -1.90 -12.68 8.15
CA PRO A 73 -2.28 -13.45 9.34
C PRO A 73 -1.30 -13.27 10.51
#